data_AF-A0A524EHT4-F1
#
_entry.id   AF-A0A524EHT4-F1
#
_cell.length_a   1.000
_cell.length_b   1.000
_cell.length_c   1.000
_cell.angle_alpha   90.00
_cell.angle_beta   90.00
_cell.angle_gamma   90.00
#
_symmetry.space_group_name_H-M   'P 1'
#
loop_
_entity.id
_entity.type
_entity.pdbx_description
1 polymer ?
#
loop_
_entity_poly.entity_id
_entity_poly.type
_entity_poly.pdbx_seq_one_letter_code
_entity_poly.pdbx_strand_id
1 'polypeptide(L)'
;MTNNILSLKHNNPYWDNIVKELIVASSSAESYAHKAIKHLVYNYFFENTHMIALREIEKYFGNRYADVYFQLKSGEKIVIEVQNSKISVKELKQRTQDYNYLGIHILWLIHGDGNCVASKKYPCNVKNQKISPAEKFLHQMYGGRVYYVNLDIKGKEARLKRPFALHFTKPLKKSKRGIFQSRYDRYFYRDVNFTFIPSWNLLCTQFAGYKIARFYDKNIKFTLKKKMERFTIKYNFHSITKKKQLKSIIKRFSSTYGEYLILSLLIELVKDKKLRLDPKLFRKIQKKLITKLK
;
A
#
# COMPACT_ATOMS: atom_id res chain seq x y z
N MET A 1 -48.66 -16.84 -20.18
CA MET A 1 -48.10 -15.54 -20.61
C MET A 1 -47.12 -15.07 -19.55
N THR A 2 -45.83 -15.34 -19.74
CA THR A 2 -44.74 -14.97 -18.82
C THR A 2 -43.81 -14.04 -19.58
N ASN A 3 -43.83 -12.74 -19.23
CA ASN A 3 -42.94 -11.75 -19.82
C ASN A 3 -41.63 -11.65 -19.04
N ASN A 4 -40.55 -11.89 -19.79
CA ASN A 4 -39.15 -11.73 -19.45
C ASN A 4 -38.83 -10.30 -18.96
N ILE A 5 -38.15 -10.19 -17.82
CA ILE A 5 -37.33 -9.02 -17.50
C ILE A 5 -35.86 -9.45 -17.65
N LEU A 6 -35.30 -9.09 -18.80
CA LEU A 6 -33.88 -9.18 -19.12
C LEU A 6 -33.07 -8.29 -18.17
N SER A 7 -32.42 -8.88 -17.17
CA SER A 7 -31.33 -8.21 -16.45
C SER A 7 -30.07 -8.26 -17.30
N LEU A 8 -29.63 -7.12 -17.81
CA LEU A 8 -28.32 -6.93 -18.44
C LEU A 8 -27.20 -7.23 -17.41
N LYS A 9 -26.70 -8.46 -17.43
CA LYS A 9 -25.43 -8.81 -16.79
C LYS A 9 -24.29 -8.20 -17.61
N HIS A 10 -23.71 -7.11 -17.09
CA HIS A 10 -22.38 -6.69 -17.53
C HIS A 10 -21.35 -7.72 -17.05
N ASN A 11 -20.97 -8.64 -17.94
CA ASN A 11 -19.81 -9.51 -17.78
C ASN A 11 -18.54 -8.64 -17.73
N ASN A 12 -17.95 -8.50 -16.54
CA ASN A 12 -16.65 -7.86 -16.36
C ASN A 12 -15.58 -8.97 -16.18
N PRO A 13 -14.68 -9.21 -17.15
CA PRO A 13 -13.74 -10.33 -17.15
C PRO A 13 -12.55 -10.18 -16.17
N TYR A 14 -12.67 -9.31 -15.15
CA TYR A 14 -11.61 -9.03 -14.17
C TYR A 14 -11.84 -9.66 -12.79
N TRP A 15 -12.89 -10.47 -12.63
CA TRP A 15 -13.33 -11.00 -11.33
C TRP A 15 -13.24 -12.53 -11.18
N ASP A 16 -12.85 -13.26 -12.23
CA ASP A 16 -12.87 -14.71 -12.20
C ASP A 16 -11.49 -15.31 -11.85
N ASN A 17 -11.51 -16.03 -10.72
CA ASN A 17 -10.76 -17.25 -10.42
C ASN A 17 -9.24 -17.17 -10.20
N ILE A 18 -8.84 -17.11 -8.92
CA ILE A 18 -8.02 -18.18 -8.30
C ILE A 18 -8.55 -18.39 -6.87
N VAL A 19 -9.48 -19.34 -6.73
CA VAL A 19 -9.92 -19.88 -5.45
C VAL A 19 -9.04 -21.08 -5.15
N LYS A 20 -8.14 -20.97 -4.17
CA LYS A 20 -7.46 -22.15 -3.63
C LYS A 20 -7.68 -22.22 -2.13
N GLU A 21 -8.27 -23.35 -1.76
CA GLU A 21 -8.61 -23.75 -0.41
C GLU A 21 -7.36 -24.29 0.27
N LEU A 22 -7.21 -24.00 1.56
CA LEU A 22 -6.15 -24.56 2.38
C LEU A 22 -6.74 -24.91 3.75
N ILE A 23 -6.84 -26.21 4.03
CA ILE A 23 -7.20 -26.70 5.36
C ILE A 23 -5.94 -26.62 6.21
N VAL A 24 -5.81 -25.54 6.98
CA VAL A 24 -4.63 -25.31 7.81
C VAL A 24 -4.94 -25.70 9.25
N ALA A 25 -4.25 -26.71 9.78
CA ALA A 25 -4.20 -26.93 11.23
C ALA A 25 -3.35 -25.83 11.89
N SER A 26 -3.90 -25.15 12.89
CA SER A 26 -3.17 -24.17 13.73
C SER A 26 -2.28 -24.88 14.74
N SER A 27 -1.05 -24.40 14.93
CA SER A 27 -0.21 -24.75 16.08
C SER A 27 -0.22 -23.61 17.11
N SER A 28 0.24 -23.87 18.34
CA SER A 28 0.40 -22.83 19.37
C SER A 28 1.43 -21.76 19.00
N ALA A 29 2.38 -22.07 18.09
CA ALA A 29 3.48 -21.20 17.71
C ALA A 29 3.15 -20.24 16.54
N GLU A 30 2.24 -20.62 15.63
CA GLU A 30 1.89 -19.83 14.45
C GLU A 30 0.37 -19.68 14.32
N SER A 31 -0.11 -18.45 14.10
CA SER A 31 -1.54 -18.23 13.92
C SER A 31 -2.02 -18.86 12.61
N TYR A 32 -3.26 -19.37 12.62
CA TYR A 32 -3.92 -19.87 11.40
C TYR A 32 -3.81 -18.87 10.24
N ALA A 33 -4.01 -17.59 10.50
CA ALA A 33 -3.94 -16.54 9.48
C ALA A 33 -2.53 -16.36 8.89
N HIS A 34 -1.49 -16.38 9.72
CA HIS A 34 -0.10 -16.29 9.23
C HIS A 34 0.20 -17.47 8.31
N LYS A 35 -0.06 -18.68 8.79
CA LYS A 35 0.18 -19.92 8.04
C LYS A 35 -0.61 -19.94 6.73
N ALA A 36 -1.91 -19.61 6.78
CA ALA A 36 -2.75 -19.55 5.58
C ALA A 36 -2.22 -18.54 4.56
N ILE A 37 -1.87 -17.30 4.97
CA ILE A 37 -1.32 -16.30 4.04
C ILE A 37 0.00 -16.79 3.45
N LYS A 38 0.92 -17.30 4.27
CA LYS A 38 2.23 -17.83 3.85
C LYS A 38 2.09 -18.89 2.75
N HIS A 39 1.28 -19.91 2.98
CA HIS A 39 1.06 -20.98 2.01
C HIS A 39 0.30 -20.50 0.76
N LEU A 40 -0.72 -19.65 0.91
CA LEU A 40 -1.48 -19.13 -0.22
C LEU A 40 -0.62 -18.21 -1.10
N VAL A 41 0.23 -17.37 -0.51
CA VAL A 41 1.22 -16.54 -1.24
C VAL A 41 2.20 -17.44 -2.00
N TYR A 42 2.77 -18.46 -1.34
CA TYR A 42 3.68 -19.41 -1.96
C TYR A 42 3.07 -20.11 -3.18
N ASN A 43 1.84 -20.61 -3.05
CA ASN A 43 1.12 -21.28 -4.14
C ASN A 43 0.78 -20.30 -5.27
N TYR A 44 0.26 -19.12 -4.93
CA TYR A 44 -0.13 -18.12 -5.92
C TYR A 44 1.05 -17.72 -6.80
N PHE A 45 2.20 -17.41 -6.20
CA PHE A 45 3.38 -17.01 -6.96
C PHE A 45 3.86 -18.09 -7.92
N PHE A 46 3.88 -19.35 -7.48
CA PHE A 46 4.28 -20.47 -8.32
C PHE A 46 3.38 -20.66 -9.53
N GLU A 47 2.07 -20.58 -9.32
CA GLU A 47 1.09 -20.81 -10.39
C GLU A 47 1.04 -19.67 -11.40
N ASN A 48 1.36 -18.46 -10.98
CA ASN A 48 1.17 -17.25 -11.78
C ASN A 48 2.47 -16.61 -12.27
N THR A 49 3.64 -17.16 -11.91
CA THR A 49 4.94 -16.55 -12.23
C THR A 49 5.92 -17.57 -12.82
N HIS A 50 5.98 -17.63 -14.15
CA HIS A 50 6.92 -18.51 -14.89
C HIS A 50 8.41 -18.12 -14.73
N MET A 51 8.70 -17.00 -14.04
CA MET A 51 10.06 -16.51 -13.79
C MET A 51 10.72 -17.16 -12.57
N ILE A 52 9.99 -17.93 -11.76
CA ILE A 52 10.55 -18.58 -10.56
C ILE A 52 11.31 -19.84 -11.01
N ALA A 53 12.61 -19.90 -10.68
CA ALA A 53 13.46 -21.06 -10.91
C ALA A 53 13.46 -22.01 -9.71
N LEU A 54 13.46 -21.46 -8.50
CA LEU A 54 13.44 -22.23 -7.26
C LEU A 54 12.55 -21.55 -6.22
N ARG A 55 11.90 -22.35 -5.38
CA ARG A 55 11.00 -21.88 -4.32
C ARG A 55 11.09 -22.78 -3.10
N GLU A 56 11.02 -22.17 -1.92
CA GLU A 56 11.00 -22.87 -0.63
C GLU A 56 10.07 -22.12 0.33
N ILE A 57 9.42 -22.85 1.22
CA ILE A 57 8.70 -22.31 2.37
C ILE A 57 9.58 -22.49 3.61
N GLU A 58 9.58 -21.55 4.54
CA GLU A 58 10.37 -21.64 5.78
C GLU A 58 11.86 -21.89 5.53
N LYS A 59 12.45 -21.20 4.55
CA LYS A 59 13.87 -21.38 4.20
C LYS A 59 14.77 -20.82 5.29
N TYR A 60 15.68 -21.64 5.79
CA TYR A 60 16.65 -21.25 6.80
C TYR A 60 17.86 -20.53 6.21
N PHE A 61 18.24 -19.41 6.83
CA PHE A 61 19.40 -18.58 6.47
C PHE A 61 20.35 -18.36 7.65
N GLY A 62 20.48 -19.36 8.53
CA GLY A 62 21.41 -19.33 9.68
C GLY A 62 20.81 -18.67 10.93
N ASN A 63 20.32 -17.44 10.85
CA ASN A 63 19.69 -16.79 12.01
C ASN A 63 18.19 -16.56 11.85
N ARG A 64 17.64 -16.83 10.66
CA ARG A 64 16.24 -16.57 10.31
C ARG A 64 15.65 -17.72 9.50
N TYR A 65 14.36 -17.95 9.69
CA TYR A 65 13.52 -18.71 8.77
C TYR A 65 12.69 -17.69 7.97
N ALA A 66 12.90 -17.65 6.66
CA ALA A 66 12.09 -16.85 5.76
C ALA A 66 10.74 -17.53 5.53
N ASP A 67 9.64 -16.80 5.67
CA ASP A 67 8.30 -17.37 5.45
C ASP A 67 8.16 -18.00 4.06
N VAL A 68 8.56 -17.25 3.02
CA VAL A 68 8.59 -17.71 1.63
C VAL A 68 9.85 -17.22 0.95
N TYR A 69 10.53 -18.11 0.22
CA TYR A 69 11.71 -17.82 -0.58
C TYR A 69 11.49 -18.16 -2.05
N PHE A 70 11.96 -17.27 -2.92
CA PHE A 70 12.06 -17.49 -4.36
C PHE A 70 13.44 -17.12 -4.89
N GLN A 71 13.88 -17.85 -5.90
CA GLN A 71 14.96 -17.43 -6.80
C GLN A 71 14.40 -17.33 -8.21
N LEU A 72 14.57 -16.17 -8.83
CA LEU A 72 14.15 -15.94 -10.21
C LEU A 72 15.15 -16.58 -11.19
N LYS A 73 14.70 -16.89 -12.41
CA LYS A 73 15.54 -17.37 -13.52
C LYS A 73 16.67 -16.41 -13.87
N SER A 74 16.47 -15.12 -13.63
CA SER A 74 17.48 -14.05 -13.77
C SER A 74 18.50 -14.02 -12.62
N GLY A 75 18.32 -14.84 -11.58
CA GLY A 75 19.25 -14.99 -10.46
C GLY A 75 18.89 -14.19 -9.21
N GLU A 76 17.96 -13.23 -9.28
CA GLU A 76 17.57 -12.48 -8.08
C GLU A 76 16.88 -13.38 -7.05
N LYS A 77 17.29 -13.21 -5.80
CA LYS A 77 16.75 -13.89 -4.63
C LYS A 77 15.75 -12.98 -3.93
N ILE A 78 14.60 -13.54 -3.57
CA ILE A 78 13.50 -12.82 -2.92
C ILE A 78 13.06 -13.60 -1.70
N VAL A 79 12.89 -12.90 -0.58
CA VAL A 79 12.15 -13.37 0.59
C VAL A 79 10.87 -12.56 0.70
N ILE A 80 9.75 -13.24 0.97
CA ILE A 80 8.50 -12.62 1.36
C ILE A 80 8.26 -12.95 2.83
N GLU A 81 8.22 -11.91 3.68
CA GLU A 81 7.86 -12.02 5.09
C GLU A 81 6.39 -11.63 5.27
N VAL A 82 5.62 -12.50 5.89
CA VAL A 82 4.21 -12.29 6.22
C VAL A 82 4.10 -11.89 7.68
N GLN A 83 3.67 -10.67 7.94
CA GLN A 83 3.49 -10.20 9.31
C GLN A 83 2.03 -10.27 9.73
N ASN A 84 1.71 -11.17 10.66
CA ASN A 84 0.39 -11.22 11.32
C ASN A 84 0.40 -10.62 12.73
N SER A 85 1.46 -10.84 13.51
CA SER A 85 1.57 -10.42 14.91
C SER A 85 2.32 -9.08 15.07
N LYS A 86 2.28 -8.45 16.24
CA LYS A 86 3.07 -7.21 16.47
C LYS A 86 4.56 -7.46 16.22
N ILE A 87 5.22 -6.53 15.54
CA ILE A 87 6.67 -6.52 15.31
C ILE A 87 7.23 -5.14 15.65
N SER A 88 8.41 -5.11 16.29
CA SER A 88 9.09 -3.85 16.58
C SER A 88 9.80 -3.33 15.33
N VAL A 89 10.01 -2.00 15.25
CA VAL A 89 10.79 -1.40 14.16
C VAL A 89 12.24 -1.91 14.17
N LYS A 90 12.82 -2.16 15.35
CA LYS A 90 14.17 -2.72 15.51
C LYS A 90 14.27 -4.10 14.86
N GLU A 91 13.34 -4.99 15.17
CA GLU A 91 13.31 -6.35 14.64
C GLU A 91 13.05 -6.38 13.13
N LEU A 92 12.11 -5.55 12.65
CA LEU A 92 11.81 -5.43 11.22
C LEU A 92 13.04 -4.94 10.44
N LYS A 93 13.75 -3.93 10.97
CA LYS A 93 14.98 -3.42 10.38
C LYS A 93 16.08 -4.49 10.40
N GLN A 94 16.28 -5.18 11.52
CA GLN A 94 17.29 -6.23 11.64
C GLN A 94 17.03 -7.36 10.63
N ARG A 95 15.82 -7.92 10.59
CA ARG A 95 15.45 -8.96 9.61
C ARG A 95 15.70 -8.52 8.18
N THR A 96 15.30 -7.29 7.85
CA THR A 96 15.55 -6.71 6.52
C THR A 96 17.04 -6.65 6.21
N GLN A 97 17.87 -6.23 7.17
CA GLN A 97 19.32 -6.14 7.01
C GLN A 97 19.97 -7.52 6.90
N ASP A 98 19.52 -8.51 7.68
CA ASP A 98 20.01 -9.90 7.63
C ASP A 98 19.87 -10.46 6.19
N TYR A 99 18.69 -10.32 5.57
CA TYR A 99 18.49 -10.75 4.18
C TYR A 99 19.27 -9.90 3.17
N ASN A 100 19.31 -8.57 3.35
CA ASN A 100 20.01 -7.68 2.43
C ASN A 100 21.53 -7.92 2.42
N TYR A 101 22.12 -8.28 3.56
CA TYR A 101 23.53 -8.68 3.68
C TYR A 101 23.84 -9.92 2.82
N LEU A 102 22.91 -10.87 2.76
CA LEU A 102 22.99 -12.04 1.89
C LEU A 102 22.65 -11.75 0.42
N GLY A 103 22.43 -10.47 0.05
CA GLY A 103 22.06 -10.05 -1.28
C GLY A 103 20.61 -10.36 -1.67
N ILE A 104 19.74 -10.69 -0.71
CA ILE A 104 18.36 -11.10 -0.91
C ILE A 104 17.44 -9.87 -0.81
N HIS A 105 16.51 -9.75 -1.76
CA HIS A 105 15.48 -8.71 -1.76
C HIS A 105 14.32 -9.12 -0.85
N ILE A 106 13.81 -8.20 -0.03
CA ILE A 106 12.67 -8.50 0.86
C ILE A 106 11.37 -7.82 0.41
N LEU A 107 10.28 -8.58 0.42
CA LEU A 107 8.91 -8.10 0.37
C LEU A 107 8.24 -8.34 1.73
N TRP A 108 7.88 -7.27 2.44
CA TRP A 108 7.01 -7.37 3.61
C TRP A 108 5.54 -7.32 3.18
N LEU A 109 4.77 -8.34 3.56
CA LEU A 109 3.31 -8.40 3.42
C LEU A 109 2.65 -8.34 4.79
N ILE A 110 1.85 -7.31 5.01
CA ILE A 110 1.18 -7.09 6.29
C ILE A 110 -0.24 -7.65 6.24
N HIS A 111 -0.60 -8.49 7.21
CA HIS A 111 -1.98 -8.91 7.35
C HIS A 111 -2.85 -7.74 7.84
N GLY A 112 -3.67 -7.16 6.96
CA GLY A 112 -4.44 -5.97 7.28
C GLY A 112 -5.52 -6.17 8.34
N ASP A 113 -5.98 -7.40 8.54
CA ASP A 113 -6.89 -7.79 9.63
C ASP A 113 -6.16 -8.38 10.85
N GLY A 114 -4.82 -8.46 10.81
CA GLY A 114 -3.99 -9.04 11.86
C GLY A 114 -3.69 -8.09 13.03
N ASN A 115 -2.95 -8.61 14.00
CA ASN A 115 -2.55 -7.88 15.22
C ASN A 115 -1.30 -7.00 15.02
N CYS A 116 -0.68 -7.05 13.84
CA CYS A 116 0.50 -6.28 13.44
C CYS A 116 0.21 -4.79 13.12
N VAL A 117 -1.05 -4.44 12.90
CA VAL A 117 -1.48 -3.08 12.54
C VAL A 117 -2.12 -2.36 13.72
N ALA A 118 -2.05 -1.02 13.75
CA ALA A 118 -2.68 -0.23 14.82
C ALA A 118 -4.23 -0.13 14.69
N SER A 119 -4.75 -0.48 13.51
CA SER A 119 -6.18 -0.64 13.22
C SER A 119 -6.32 -1.45 11.94
N LYS A 120 -7.46 -2.13 11.74
CA LYS A 120 -7.69 -2.94 10.53
C LYS A 120 -7.52 -2.12 9.25
N LYS A 121 -6.98 -2.74 8.21
CA LYS A 121 -6.63 -2.13 6.92
C LYS A 121 -7.38 -2.82 5.78
N TYR A 122 -7.93 -2.00 4.89
CA TYR A 122 -8.75 -2.41 3.75
C TYR A 122 -8.37 -1.56 2.52
N PRO A 123 -8.67 -2.02 1.29
CA PRO A 123 -8.37 -1.29 0.05
C PRO A 123 -9.32 -0.09 -0.17
N CYS A 124 -9.29 0.88 0.73
CA CYS A 124 -10.12 2.07 0.68
C CYS A 124 -9.38 3.34 1.16
N ASN A 125 -9.90 4.50 0.79
CA ASN A 125 -9.36 5.77 1.25
C ASN A 125 -10.01 6.15 2.59
N VAL A 126 -9.20 6.39 3.62
CA VAL A 126 -9.68 6.67 4.98
C VAL A 126 -8.91 7.85 5.56
N LYS A 127 -9.60 8.80 6.17
CA LYS A 127 -8.96 9.94 6.85
C LYS A 127 -8.69 9.62 8.30
N ASN A 128 -7.56 10.11 8.82
CA ASN A 128 -7.18 9.95 10.22
C ASN A 128 -7.24 8.48 10.72
N GLN A 129 -6.70 7.54 9.95
CA GLN A 129 -6.55 6.16 10.40
C GLN A 129 -5.28 6.00 11.24
N LYS A 130 -5.33 5.13 12.26
CA LYS A 130 -4.17 4.78 13.06
C LYS A 130 -3.21 3.91 12.25
N ILE A 131 -1.92 4.22 12.32
CA ILE A 131 -0.84 3.38 11.79
C ILE A 131 0.21 3.12 12.87
N SER A 132 0.79 1.93 12.86
CA SER A 132 1.83 1.50 13.79
C SER A 132 3.20 2.10 13.41
N PRO A 133 4.20 2.05 14.31
CA PRO A 133 5.56 2.43 14.00
C PRO A 133 6.18 1.55 12.90
N ALA A 134 5.84 0.25 12.87
CA ALA A 134 6.25 -0.67 11.82
C ALA A 134 5.66 -0.27 10.46
N GLU A 135 4.36 0.04 10.39
CA GLU A 135 3.71 0.56 9.17
C GLU A 135 4.37 1.86 8.70
N LYS A 136 4.71 2.77 9.63
CA LYS A 136 5.43 4.01 9.29
C LYS A 136 6.82 3.74 8.73
N PHE A 137 7.57 2.78 9.30
CA PHE A 137 8.89 2.39 8.81
C PHE A 137 8.81 1.80 7.40
N LEU A 138 7.93 0.81 7.19
CA LEU A 138 7.71 0.20 5.88
C LEU A 138 7.29 1.22 4.83
N HIS A 139 6.44 2.18 5.22
CA HIS A 139 6.04 3.28 4.35
C HIS A 139 7.24 4.09 3.85
N GLN A 140 8.25 4.31 4.69
CA GLN A 140 9.49 4.98 4.27
C GLN A 140 10.35 4.06 3.41
N MET A 141 10.48 2.79 3.80
CA MET A 141 11.27 1.77 3.10
C MET A 141 10.78 1.50 1.67
N TYR A 142 9.48 1.57 1.41
CA TYR A 142 8.88 1.33 0.08
C TYR A 142 8.49 2.63 -0.67
N GLY A 143 9.07 3.77 -0.28
CA GLY A 143 8.89 5.04 -1.00
C GLY A 143 7.45 5.55 -1.00
N GLY A 144 6.77 5.40 0.13
CA GLY A 144 5.40 5.86 0.36
C GLY A 144 4.33 4.78 0.32
N ARG A 145 4.70 3.49 0.38
CA ARG A 145 3.79 2.36 0.25
C ARG A 145 3.89 1.42 1.44
N VAL A 146 2.80 0.78 1.80
CA VAL A 146 2.81 -0.43 2.61
C VAL A 146 1.92 -1.46 1.94
N TYR A 147 2.41 -2.68 1.78
CA TYR A 147 1.72 -3.76 1.10
C TYR A 147 0.97 -4.61 2.11
N TYR A 148 -0.31 -4.86 1.81
CA TYR A 148 -1.21 -5.62 2.65
C TYR A 148 -1.86 -6.75 1.87
N VAL A 149 -2.21 -7.79 2.61
CA VAL A 149 -3.08 -8.89 2.19
C VAL A 149 -4.05 -9.18 3.32
N ASN A 150 -5.27 -9.58 2.97
CA ASN A 150 -6.27 -10.03 3.95
C ASN A 150 -6.78 -11.41 3.52
N LEU A 151 -7.42 -12.12 4.45
CA LEU A 151 -8.10 -13.37 4.15
C LEU A 151 -9.61 -13.18 4.02
N ASP A 152 -10.25 -14.05 3.26
CA ASP A 152 -11.66 -14.39 3.40
C ASP A 152 -11.72 -15.78 4.05
N ILE A 153 -12.32 -15.90 5.24
CA ILE A 153 -12.40 -17.15 5.98
C ILE A 153 -13.86 -17.58 6.03
N LYS A 154 -14.15 -18.79 5.53
CA LYS A 154 -15.48 -19.41 5.55
C LYS A 154 -15.35 -20.82 6.11
N GLY A 155 -15.78 -21.01 7.36
CA GLY A 155 -15.58 -22.28 8.06
C GLY A 155 -14.08 -22.61 8.20
N LYS A 156 -13.65 -23.74 7.62
CA LYS A 156 -12.25 -24.19 7.62
C LYS A 156 -11.44 -23.68 6.41
N GLU A 157 -12.09 -23.03 5.45
CA GLU A 157 -11.46 -22.51 4.24
C GLU A 157 -10.94 -21.08 4.46
N ALA A 158 -9.71 -20.83 4.00
CA ALA A 158 -9.15 -19.50 3.86
C ALA A 158 -8.85 -19.21 2.38
N ARG A 159 -9.23 -18.02 1.91
CA ARG A 159 -8.93 -17.51 0.58
C ARG A 159 -8.16 -16.21 0.68
N LEU A 160 -7.13 -16.06 -0.14
CA LEU A 160 -6.32 -14.84 -0.15
C LEU A 160 -7.04 -13.75 -0.93
N LYS A 161 -7.33 -12.62 -0.28
CA LYS A 161 -7.82 -11.44 -1.00
C LYS A 161 -6.68 -10.82 -1.78
N ARG A 162 -7.03 -10.15 -2.88
CA ARG A 162 -6.07 -9.44 -3.74
C ARG A 162 -5.20 -8.49 -2.89
N PRO A 163 -3.87 -8.50 -3.06
CA PRO A 163 -2.98 -7.63 -2.31
C PRO A 163 -3.29 -6.18 -2.69
N PHE A 164 -3.05 -5.28 -1.74
CA PHE A 164 -3.26 -3.86 -1.93
C PHE A 164 -2.13 -3.04 -1.33
N ALA A 165 -1.90 -1.86 -1.91
CA ALA A 165 -0.95 -0.90 -1.38
C ALA A 165 -1.70 0.28 -0.77
N LEU A 166 -1.33 0.63 0.47
CA LEU A 166 -1.77 1.86 1.12
C LEU A 166 -0.63 2.87 1.17
N HIS A 167 -0.99 4.14 0.98
CA HIS A 167 -0.10 5.29 0.98
C HIS A 167 -0.54 6.22 2.09
N PHE A 168 0.41 6.66 2.92
CA PHE A 168 0.11 7.44 4.13
C PHE A 168 0.56 8.88 3.98
N THR A 169 -0.37 9.79 4.24
CA THR A 169 -0.10 11.22 4.23
C THR A 169 -0.48 11.84 5.56
N LYS A 170 0.16 12.96 5.90
CA LYS A 170 -0.12 13.67 7.15
C LYS A 170 -1.55 14.24 7.08
N PRO A 171 -2.37 14.11 8.13
CA PRO A 171 -3.64 14.81 8.18
C PRO A 171 -3.42 16.32 8.16
N LEU A 172 -4.32 17.09 7.54
CA LEU A 172 -4.12 18.55 7.49
C LEU A 172 -4.18 19.19 8.89
N LYS A 173 -5.06 18.71 9.79
CA LYS A 173 -5.20 19.24 11.16
C LYS A 173 -4.01 18.85 12.03
N LYS A 174 -3.29 19.83 12.59
CA LYS A 174 -2.06 19.62 13.39
C LYS A 174 -2.31 18.77 14.65
N SER A 175 -3.43 18.98 15.33
CA SER A 175 -3.84 18.19 16.50
C SER A 175 -3.90 16.68 16.24
N LYS A 176 -4.05 16.26 14.98
CA LYS A 176 -4.08 14.86 14.57
C LYS A 176 -2.73 14.34 14.04
N ARG A 177 -1.62 15.09 14.15
CA ARG A 177 -0.33 14.67 13.58
C ARG A 177 0.61 13.99 14.58
N GLY A 178 0.33 14.13 15.88
CA GLY A 178 1.17 13.65 16.97
C GLY A 178 1.30 12.13 17.06
N ILE A 179 2.27 11.70 17.87
CA ILE A 179 2.36 10.32 18.35
C ILE A 179 1.37 10.21 19.50
N PHE A 180 0.53 9.19 19.44
CA PHE A 180 -0.36 8.84 20.52
C PHE A 180 0.19 7.59 21.19
N GLN A 181 0.29 7.64 22.52
CA GLN A 181 0.77 6.55 23.33
C GLN A 181 -0.38 6.07 24.22
N SER A 182 -0.74 4.79 24.14
CA SER A 182 -1.47 4.10 25.20
C SER A 182 -0.45 3.51 26.20
N ARG A 183 -0.90 2.89 27.29
CA ARG A 183 0.00 2.25 28.28
C ARG A 183 1.02 1.29 27.64
N TYR A 184 0.70 0.67 26.50
CA TYR A 184 1.55 -0.36 25.88
C TYR A 184 1.84 -0.15 24.39
N ASP A 185 1.19 0.79 23.69
CA ASP A 185 1.33 0.97 22.25
C ASP A 185 1.56 2.43 21.84
N ARG A 186 2.30 2.64 20.75
CA ARG A 186 2.46 3.95 20.09
C ARG A 186 1.87 3.89 18.69
N TYR A 187 1.16 4.93 18.26
CA TYR A 187 0.60 5.01 16.91
C TYR A 187 0.57 6.44 16.36
N PHE A 188 0.36 6.56 15.05
CA PHE A 188 0.22 7.84 14.33
C PHE A 188 -1.12 7.89 13.61
N TYR A 189 -1.73 9.07 13.49
CA TYR A 189 -2.86 9.24 12.58
C TYR A 189 -2.39 9.70 11.19
N ARG A 190 -2.92 9.09 10.14
CA ARG A 190 -2.63 9.41 8.74
C ARG A 190 -3.89 9.42 7.89
N ASP A 191 -3.88 10.24 6.85
CA ASP A 191 -4.81 10.09 5.74
C ASP A 191 -4.26 8.98 4.83
N VAL A 192 -5.06 7.94 4.65
CA VAL A 192 -4.74 6.69 3.96
C VAL A 192 -5.35 6.72 2.57
N ASN A 193 -4.52 6.45 1.58
CA ASN A 193 -4.90 6.41 0.18
C ASN A 193 -4.56 5.06 -0.41
N PHE A 194 -5.53 4.45 -1.08
CA PHE A 194 -5.40 3.12 -1.66
C PHE A 194 -5.01 3.21 -3.15
N THR A 195 -4.14 2.29 -3.58
CA THR A 195 -3.88 1.99 -4.98
C THR A 195 -3.96 0.49 -5.24
N PHE A 196 -4.59 0.13 -6.36
CA PHE A 196 -4.62 -1.24 -6.84
C PHE A 196 -3.22 -1.73 -7.23
N ILE A 197 -2.94 -2.98 -6.89
CA ILE A 197 -1.79 -3.73 -7.39
C ILE A 197 -2.28 -4.46 -8.66
N PRO A 198 -1.75 -4.11 -9.84
CA PRO A 198 -2.29 -4.60 -11.10
C PRO A 198 -2.02 -6.09 -11.29
N SER A 199 -0.85 -6.57 -10.87
CA SER A 199 -0.46 -7.98 -10.90
C SER A 199 0.45 -8.32 -9.73
N TRP A 200 0.63 -9.61 -9.48
CA TRP A 200 1.53 -10.12 -8.45
C TRP A 200 3.01 -10.06 -8.84
N ASN A 201 3.33 -9.63 -10.06
CA ASN A 201 4.70 -9.52 -10.53
C ASN A 201 5.53 -8.67 -9.55
N LEU A 202 6.77 -9.11 -9.31
CA LEU A 202 7.70 -8.48 -8.40
C LEU A 202 8.82 -7.77 -9.16
N LEU A 203 9.14 -6.58 -8.68
CA LEU A 203 10.30 -5.79 -9.08
C LEU A 203 11.31 -5.81 -7.93
N CYS A 204 12.49 -6.37 -8.20
CA CYS A 204 13.66 -6.27 -7.34
C CYS A 204 14.33 -4.91 -7.57
N THR A 205 14.58 -4.15 -6.51
CA THR A 205 15.22 -2.83 -6.61
C THR A 205 15.89 -2.43 -5.30
N GLN A 206 16.71 -1.37 -5.35
CA GLN A 206 17.29 -0.76 -4.17
C GLN A 206 16.60 0.59 -3.89
N PHE A 207 16.08 0.76 -2.69
CA PHE A 207 15.43 2.00 -2.27
C PHE A 207 15.71 2.31 -0.80
N ALA A 208 15.98 3.58 -0.50
CA ALA A 208 16.30 4.05 0.85
C ALA A 208 17.41 3.24 1.56
N GLY A 209 18.37 2.72 0.80
CA GLY A 209 19.47 1.89 1.30
C GLY A 209 19.16 0.41 1.48
N TYR A 210 17.97 -0.06 1.08
CA TYR A 210 17.55 -1.46 1.24
C TYR A 210 17.34 -2.15 -0.11
N LYS A 211 17.70 -3.43 -0.22
CA LYS A 211 17.31 -4.31 -1.32
C LYS A 211 15.89 -4.82 -1.05
N ILE A 212 14.94 -4.32 -1.82
CA ILE A 212 13.52 -4.62 -1.63
C ILE A 212 12.95 -5.29 -2.87
N ALA A 213 12.03 -6.22 -2.64
CA ALA A 213 11.10 -6.68 -3.66
C ALA A 213 9.78 -5.94 -3.45
N ARG A 214 9.16 -5.50 -4.54
CA ARG A 214 7.89 -4.77 -4.48
C ARG A 214 7.02 -5.12 -5.68
N PHE A 215 5.70 -4.99 -5.55
CA PHE A 215 4.82 -5.22 -6.69
C PHE A 215 5.03 -4.18 -7.80
N TYR A 216 4.69 -4.53 -9.03
CA TYR A 216 4.61 -3.58 -10.16
C TYR A 216 3.41 -2.63 -10.00
N ASP A 217 3.45 -1.75 -9.01
CA ASP A 217 2.41 -0.77 -8.71
C ASP A 217 2.84 0.68 -9.00
N LYS A 218 1.85 1.54 -9.27
CA LYS A 218 2.06 2.98 -9.45
C LYS A 218 1.83 3.71 -8.13
N ASN A 219 2.78 4.59 -7.76
CA ASN A 219 2.62 5.43 -6.58
C ASN A 219 1.35 6.29 -6.67
N ILE A 220 0.63 6.48 -5.56
CA ILE A 220 -0.60 7.28 -5.55
C ILE A 220 -0.36 8.70 -6.07
N LYS A 221 0.80 9.30 -5.73
CA LYS A 221 1.15 10.64 -6.16
C LYS A 221 1.19 10.75 -7.68
N PHE A 222 1.83 9.79 -8.34
CA PHE A 222 1.91 9.74 -9.80
C PHE A 222 0.52 9.63 -10.42
N THR A 223 -0.28 8.67 -9.95
CA THR A 223 -1.63 8.42 -10.47
C THR A 223 -2.54 9.63 -10.26
N LEU A 224 -2.49 10.24 -9.09
CA LEU A 224 -3.33 11.39 -8.73
C LEU A 224 -2.90 12.66 -9.47
N LYS A 225 -1.60 12.89 -9.63
CA LYS A 225 -1.06 13.98 -10.45
C LYS A 225 -1.58 13.90 -11.88
N LYS A 226 -1.54 12.72 -12.51
CA LYS A 226 -2.12 12.50 -13.85
C LYS A 226 -3.63 12.74 -13.89
N LYS A 227 -4.37 12.33 -12.86
CA LYS A 227 -5.82 12.64 -12.76
C LYS A 227 -6.08 14.14 -12.65
N MET A 228 -5.26 14.86 -11.87
CA MET A 228 -5.36 16.32 -11.73
C MET A 228 -5.01 17.05 -13.03
N GLU A 229 -3.94 16.65 -13.72
CA GLU A 229 -3.57 17.19 -15.04
C GLU A 229 -4.72 17.05 -16.05
N ARG A 230 -5.29 15.84 -16.16
CA ARG A 230 -6.45 15.60 -17.05
C ARG A 230 -7.66 16.43 -16.67
N PHE A 231 -7.93 16.56 -15.37
CA PHE A 231 -9.03 17.41 -14.88
C PHE A 231 -8.81 18.88 -15.26
N THR A 232 -7.56 19.38 -15.16
CA THR A 232 -7.24 20.77 -15.54
C THR A 232 -7.37 21.04 -17.04
N ILE A 233 -7.05 20.06 -17.88
CA ILE A 233 -7.22 20.17 -19.34
C ILE A 233 -8.72 20.14 -19.70
N LYS A 234 -9.47 19.16 -19.16
CA LYS A 234 -10.89 18.95 -19.49
C LYS A 234 -11.77 20.15 -19.15
N TYR A 235 -11.50 20.84 -18.05
CA TYR A 235 -12.34 21.95 -17.59
C TYR A 235 -12.11 23.27 -18.34
N ASN A 236 -11.35 23.26 -19.45
CA ASN A 236 -10.96 24.39 -20.29
C ASN A 236 -10.92 25.72 -19.53
N PHE A 237 -10.01 25.78 -18.57
CA PHE A 237 -9.99 26.81 -17.53
C PHE A 237 -9.67 28.24 -18.02
N HIS A 238 -9.65 28.48 -19.34
CA HIS A 238 -9.39 29.78 -19.96
C HIS A 238 -10.40 30.86 -19.52
N SER A 239 -11.64 30.51 -19.22
CA SER A 239 -12.71 31.45 -18.84
C SER A 239 -12.90 31.64 -17.33
N ILE A 240 -12.18 30.91 -16.48
CA ILE A 240 -12.39 30.89 -15.03
C ILE A 240 -11.15 31.42 -14.30
N THR A 241 -11.34 32.30 -13.33
CA THR A 241 -10.24 32.84 -12.51
C THR A 241 -9.43 31.73 -11.84
N LYS A 242 -8.10 31.86 -11.81
CA LYS A 242 -7.16 30.88 -11.20
C LYS A 242 -7.57 30.43 -9.79
N LYS A 243 -8.17 31.33 -9.00
CA LYS A 243 -8.73 31.05 -7.66
C LYS A 243 -9.91 30.06 -7.70
N LYS A 244 -10.84 30.24 -8.64
CA LYS A 244 -11.97 29.31 -8.85
C LYS A 244 -11.45 27.95 -9.35
N GLN A 245 -10.49 27.92 -10.27
CA GLN A 245 -9.86 26.67 -10.74
C GLN A 245 -9.28 25.86 -9.57
N LEU A 246 -8.48 26.50 -8.71
CA LEU A 246 -7.90 25.88 -7.53
C LEU A 246 -8.98 25.31 -6.59
N LYS A 247 -10.02 26.09 -6.30
CA LYS A 247 -11.13 25.64 -5.46
C LYS A 247 -11.81 24.40 -6.05
N SER A 248 -12.01 24.35 -7.36
CA SER A 248 -12.60 23.19 -8.05
C SER A 248 -11.72 21.94 -7.93
N ILE A 249 -10.41 22.07 -8.12
CA ILE A 249 -9.47 20.94 -7.94
C ILE A 249 -9.51 20.45 -6.48
N ILE A 250 -9.39 21.36 -5.51
CA ILE A 250 -9.43 21.01 -4.09
C ILE A 250 -10.75 20.32 -3.73
N LYS A 251 -11.89 20.88 -4.15
CA LYS A 251 -13.23 20.31 -3.92
C LYS A 251 -13.37 18.92 -4.54
N ARG A 252 -12.86 18.72 -5.76
CA ARG A 252 -12.96 17.45 -6.48
C ARG A 252 -12.17 16.32 -5.82
N PHE A 253 -10.96 16.60 -5.33
CA PHE A 253 -10.03 15.54 -4.94
C PHE A 253 -9.80 15.41 -3.42
N SER A 254 -9.98 16.47 -2.63
CA SER A 254 -9.61 16.45 -1.20
C SER A 254 -10.57 15.66 -0.32
N SER A 255 -11.82 15.50 -0.74
CA SER A 255 -12.80 14.64 -0.06
C SER A 255 -12.30 13.19 -0.03
N THR A 256 -11.81 12.70 -1.17
CA THR A 256 -11.29 11.33 -1.34
C THR A 256 -9.86 11.17 -0.82
N TYR A 257 -8.93 12.04 -1.23
CA TYR A 257 -7.49 11.78 -1.05
C TYR A 257 -6.83 12.47 0.14
N GLY A 258 -7.61 13.26 0.88
CA GLY A 258 -7.08 14.11 1.94
C GLY A 258 -6.45 15.40 1.40
N GLU A 259 -6.70 16.50 2.08
CA GLU A 259 -6.32 17.83 1.59
C GLU A 259 -4.79 18.02 1.54
N TYR A 260 -4.04 17.41 2.46
CA TYR A 260 -2.58 17.52 2.47
C TYR A 260 -1.95 17.02 1.18
N LEU A 261 -2.37 15.83 0.72
CA LEU A 261 -1.87 15.24 -0.51
C LEU A 261 -2.17 16.14 -1.71
N ILE A 262 -3.41 16.64 -1.81
CA ILE A 262 -3.83 17.53 -2.91
C ILE A 262 -3.02 18.82 -2.94
N LEU A 263 -2.85 19.48 -1.79
CA LEU A 263 -2.05 20.71 -1.73
C LEU A 263 -0.58 20.45 -2.08
N SER A 264 -0.02 19.31 -1.68
CA SER A 264 1.36 18.94 -2.04
C SER A 264 1.52 18.72 -3.54
N LEU A 265 0.58 18.02 -4.19
CA LEU A 265 0.61 17.77 -5.62
C LEU A 265 0.34 19.02 -6.45
N LEU A 266 -0.49 19.94 -5.97
CA LEU A 266 -0.68 21.24 -6.60
C LEU A 266 0.62 22.04 -6.65
N ILE A 267 1.43 22.00 -5.59
CA ILE A 267 2.74 22.65 -5.59
C ILE A 267 3.65 22.01 -6.64
N GLU A 268 3.70 20.68 -6.70
CA GLU A 268 4.49 19.95 -7.71
C GLU A 268 4.04 20.31 -9.14
N LEU A 269 2.73 20.34 -9.42
CA LEU A 269 2.20 20.71 -10.74
C LEU A 269 2.56 22.13 -11.17
N VAL A 270 2.57 23.08 -10.22
CA VAL A 270 3.00 24.46 -10.51
C VAL A 270 4.50 24.52 -10.81
N LYS A 271 5.32 23.83 -10.01
CA LYS A 271 6.77 23.74 -10.23
C LYS A 271 7.10 23.13 -11.60
N ASP A 272 6.34 22.11 -12.01
CA ASP A 272 6.53 21.43 -13.29
C ASP A 272 5.89 22.18 -14.48
N LYS A 273 5.41 23.41 -14.26
CA LYS A 273 4.72 24.25 -15.27
C LYS A 273 3.49 23.57 -15.90
N LYS A 274 2.91 22.56 -15.24
CA LYS A 274 1.67 21.87 -15.65
C LYS A 274 0.41 22.56 -15.14
N LEU A 275 0.54 23.47 -14.17
CA LEU A 275 -0.54 24.32 -13.68
C LEU A 275 -0.03 25.74 -13.46
N ARG A 276 -0.73 26.75 -13.99
CA ARG A 276 -0.40 28.16 -13.76
C ARG A 276 -1.25 28.72 -12.63
N LEU A 277 -0.64 29.03 -11.48
CA LEU A 277 -1.31 29.72 -10.37
C LEU A 277 -0.78 31.15 -10.22
N ASP A 278 -1.59 32.00 -9.58
CA ASP A 278 -1.14 33.31 -9.13
C ASP A 278 -0.07 33.16 -8.02
N PRO A 279 1.02 33.94 -8.02
CA PRO A 279 2.10 33.83 -7.03
C PRO A 279 1.62 34.00 -5.57
N LYS A 280 0.67 34.90 -5.30
CA LYS A 280 0.12 35.08 -3.93
C LYS A 280 -0.64 33.83 -3.51
N LEU A 281 -1.42 33.25 -4.42
CA LEU A 281 -2.16 32.00 -4.17
C LEU A 281 -1.23 30.82 -3.94
N PHE A 282 -0.16 30.70 -4.73
CA PHE A 282 0.86 29.67 -4.58
C PHE A 282 1.56 29.77 -3.22
N ARG A 283 2.01 30.97 -2.83
CA ARG A 283 2.58 31.23 -1.50
C ARG A 283 1.61 30.89 -0.37
N LYS A 284 0.31 31.16 -0.54
CA LYS A 284 -0.74 30.79 0.43
C LYS A 284 -0.85 29.26 0.60
N ILE A 285 -0.78 28.49 -0.49
CA ILE A 285 -0.79 27.02 -0.44
C ILE A 285 0.48 26.51 0.28
N GLN A 286 1.65 27.03 -0.08
CA GLN A 286 2.92 26.68 0.57
C GLN A 286 2.87 26.99 2.07
N LYS A 287 2.42 28.19 2.46
CA LYS A 287 2.23 28.58 3.85
C LYS A 287 1.26 27.63 4.56
N LYS A 288 0.13 27.26 3.94
CA LYS A 288 -0.83 26.31 4.53
C LYS A 288 -0.22 24.93 4.84
N LEU A 289 0.76 24.48 4.04
CA LEU A 289 1.54 23.28 4.35
C LEU A 289 2.60 23.55 5.43
N ILE A 290 3.40 24.61 5.31
CA ILE A 290 4.55 24.93 6.18
C ILE A 290 4.12 25.37 7.59
N THR A 291 3.21 26.34 7.72
CA THR A 291 2.72 26.83 9.05
C THR A 291 2.00 25.76 9.86
N LYS A 292 1.68 24.63 9.23
CA LYS A 292 1.08 23.47 9.90
C LYS A 292 2.09 22.33 10.14
N LEU A 293 3.32 22.45 9.59
CA LEU A 293 4.45 21.53 9.81
C LEU A 293 5.29 21.89 11.04
N LYS A 294 5.40 23.19 11.38
CA LYS A 294 5.86 23.67 12.70
C LYS A 294 4.75 23.49 13.73
#